data_AF-A0AAJ3E3K6-F1
#
_entry.id   AF-A0AAJ3E3K6-F1
#
_cell.length_a   1.000
_cell.length_b   1.000
_cell.length_c   1.000
_cell.angle_alpha   90.00
_cell.angle_beta   90.00
_cell.angle_gamma   90.00
#
_symmetry.space_group_name_H-M   'P 1'
#
loop_
_entity.id
_entity.type
_entity.pdbx_description
1 polymer ?
#
loop_
_entity_poly.entity_id
_entity_poly.type
_entity_poly.pdbx_seq_one_letter_code
_entity_poly.pdbx_strand_id
1 'polypeptide(L)'
;MKKSENLVATLLAVYAIILVLCIAIYAIFKLLEVDITLATNLLLWSAAIFAPVAVLMTYNSWREQKGSEVVAILAKDITTNILELRTLNNEIFSGFCVSNISFEKSQKNINEFHDLRIQIKKSTRVC
;
A
#
# COMPACT_ATOMS: atom_id res chain seq x y z
N MET A 1 -2.82 -5.33 -23.18
CA MET A 1 -3.79 -4.28 -22.78
C MET A 1 -4.61 -3.66 -23.92
N LYS A 2 -4.25 -3.79 -25.21
CA LYS A 2 -4.98 -3.13 -26.32
C LYS A 2 -6.45 -3.55 -26.55
N LYS A 3 -6.88 -4.75 -26.13
CA LYS A 3 -8.21 -5.28 -26.49
C LYS A 3 -9.35 -4.76 -25.59
N SER A 4 -9.09 -4.54 -24.30
CA SER A 4 -10.10 -4.11 -23.31
C SER A 4 -10.40 -2.62 -23.38
N GLU A 5 -9.38 -1.78 -23.59
CA GLU A 5 -9.56 -0.33 -23.83
C GLU A 5 -10.43 -0.10 -25.07
N ASN A 6 -10.21 -0.90 -26.11
CA ASN A 6 -10.98 -0.84 -27.34
C ASN A 6 -12.45 -1.24 -27.11
N LEU A 7 -12.73 -2.21 -26.24
CA LEU A 7 -14.09 -2.62 -25.90
C LEU A 7 -14.87 -1.50 -25.18
N VAL A 8 -14.25 -0.87 -24.19
CA VAL A 8 -14.87 0.21 -23.40
C VAL A 8 -15.13 1.44 -24.27
N ALA A 9 -14.16 1.83 -25.10
CA ALA A 9 -14.32 2.92 -26.05
C ALA A 9 -15.43 2.62 -27.07
N THR A 10 -15.51 1.36 -27.55
CA THR A 10 -16.59 0.93 -28.45
C THR A 10 -17.95 1.00 -27.76
N LEU A 11 -18.07 0.56 -26.50
CA LEU A 11 -19.33 0.67 -25.74
C LEU A 11 -19.78 2.13 -25.57
N LEU A 12 -18.85 3.04 -25.25
CA LEU A 12 -19.16 4.47 -25.13
C LEU A 12 -19.67 5.03 -26.47
N ALA A 13 -19.02 4.68 -27.57
CA ALA A 13 -19.39 5.14 -28.90
C ALA A 13 -20.78 4.64 -29.30
N VAL A 14 -21.07 3.35 -29.06
CA VAL A 14 -22.41 2.77 -29.30
C VAL A 14 -23.46 3.45 -28.43
N TYR A 15 -23.17 3.69 -27.15
CA TYR A 15 -24.07 4.42 -26.26
C TYR A 15 -24.36 5.84 -26.76
N ALA A 16 -23.33 6.58 -27.18
CA ALA A 16 -23.48 7.93 -27.71
C ALA A 16 -24.37 7.97 -28.96
N ILE A 17 -24.21 6.99 -29.88
CA ILE A 17 -25.06 6.86 -31.07
C ILE A 17 -26.51 6.61 -30.67
N ILE A 18 -26.76 5.66 -29.75
CA ILE A 18 -28.11 5.36 -29.26
C ILE A 18 -28.75 6.60 -28.64
N LEU A 19 -28.01 7.34 -27.81
CA LEU A 19 -28.49 8.55 -27.16
C LEU A 19 -28.90 9.62 -28.18
N VAL A 20 -28.06 9.88 -29.18
CA VAL A 20 -28.34 10.84 -30.25
C VAL A 20 -29.58 10.44 -31.03
N LEU A 21 -29.73 9.15 -31.35
CA LEU A 21 -30.93 8.64 -32.02
C LEU A 21 -32.19 8.83 -31.16
N CYS A 22 -32.13 8.57 -29.86
CA CYS A 22 -33.27 8.77 -28.95
C CYS A 22 -33.68 10.25 -28.86
N ILE A 23 -32.70 11.16 -28.81
CA ILE A 23 -32.94 12.61 -28.82
C ILE A 23 -33.55 13.06 -30.14
N ALA A 24 -33.05 12.56 -31.28
CA ALA A 24 -33.58 12.89 -32.60
C ALA A 24 -35.03 12.40 -32.76
N ILE A 25 -35.33 11.17 -32.34
CA ILE A 25 -36.69 10.62 -32.37
C ILE A 25 -37.63 11.47 -31.51
N TYR A 26 -37.20 11.85 -30.29
CA TYR A 26 -37.99 12.75 -29.44
C TYR A 26 -38.27 14.10 -30.10
N ALA A 27 -37.27 14.71 -30.74
CA ALA A 27 -37.44 15.98 -31.45
C ALA A 27 -38.43 15.85 -32.62
N ILE A 28 -38.36 14.75 -33.38
CA ILE A 28 -39.29 14.49 -34.50
C ILE A 28 -40.73 14.33 -34.00
N PHE A 29 -40.95 13.55 -32.93
CA PHE A 29 -42.28 13.35 -32.35
C PHE A 29 -42.89 14.66 -31.86
N LYS A 30 -42.07 15.51 -31.24
CA LYS A 30 -42.48 16.84 -30.78
C LYS A 30 -42.83 17.77 -31.94
N LEU A 31 -42.10 17.70 -33.06
CA LEU A 31 -42.33 18.52 -34.24
C LEU A 31 -43.58 18.09 -35.03
N LEU A 32 -43.91 16.79 -35.00
CA LEU A 32 -45.09 16.22 -35.66
C LEU A 32 -46.35 16.21 -34.77
N GLU A 33 -46.28 16.78 -33.56
CA GLU A 33 -47.38 16.78 -32.57
C GLU A 33 -47.97 15.39 -32.28
N VAL A 34 -47.13 14.35 -32.36
CA VAL A 34 -47.47 12.96 -32.04
C VAL A 34 -47.33 12.74 -30.53
N ASP A 35 -48.04 11.75 -29.98
CA ASP A 35 -47.89 11.33 -28.57
C ASP A 35 -46.41 11.05 -28.22
N ILE A 36 -45.84 11.93 -27.40
CA ILE A 36 -44.43 11.90 -26.98
C ILE A 36 -44.12 10.85 -25.93
N THR A 37 -45.13 10.15 -25.39
CA THR A 37 -44.96 9.17 -24.31
C THR A 37 -43.98 8.07 -24.70
N LEU A 38 -44.09 7.56 -25.93
CA LEU A 38 -43.19 6.53 -26.46
C LEU A 38 -41.74 7.02 -26.55
N ALA A 39 -41.52 8.22 -27.10
CA ALA A 39 -40.20 8.80 -27.26
C ALA A 39 -39.55 9.17 -25.91
N THR A 40 -40.36 9.61 -24.95
CA THR A 40 -39.92 9.91 -23.58
C THR A 40 -39.48 8.63 -22.85
N ASN A 41 -40.23 7.53 -23.01
CA ASN A 41 -39.83 6.24 -22.48
C ASN A 41 -38.53 5.73 -23.12
N LEU A 42 -38.35 5.93 -24.43
CA LEU A 42 -37.11 5.56 -25.12
C LEU A 42 -35.89 6.33 -24.57
N LEU A 43 -36.04 7.63 -24.31
CA LEU A 43 -35.02 8.45 -23.64
C LEU A 43 -34.69 7.94 -22.23
N LEU A 44 -35.71 7.59 -21.44
CA LEU A 44 -35.53 6.99 -20.10
C LEU A 44 -34.72 5.69 -20.15
N TRP A 45 -35.04 4.80 -21.09
CA TRP A 45 -34.29 3.57 -21.29
C TRP A 45 -32.85 3.83 -21.74
N SER A 46 -32.63 4.82 -22.60
CA SER A 46 -31.27 5.22 -22.98
C SER A 46 -30.48 5.73 -21.77
N ALA A 47 -31.09 6.51 -20.88
CA ALA A 47 -30.44 6.98 -19.66
C ALA A 47 -30.07 5.83 -18.71
N ALA A 48 -30.93 4.82 -18.59
CA ALA A 48 -30.68 3.66 -17.73
C ALA A 48 -29.46 2.82 -18.16
N ILE A 49 -29.14 2.80 -19.46
CA ILE A 49 -27.98 2.08 -20.00
C ILE A 49 -26.66 2.77 -19.62
N PHE A 50 -26.66 4.07 -19.32
CA PHE A 50 -25.45 4.81 -18.97
C PHE A 50 -24.77 4.28 -17.70
N ALA A 51 -25.55 3.99 -16.66
CA ALA A 51 -25.04 3.56 -15.36
C ALA A 51 -24.15 2.30 -15.45
N PRO A 52 -24.58 1.17 -16.05
CA PRO A 52 -23.72 -0.01 -16.18
C PRO A 52 -22.49 0.23 -17.07
N VAL A 53 -22.59 1.08 -18.11
CA VAL A 53 -21.44 1.45 -18.96
C VAL A 53 -20.39 2.21 -18.14
N ALA A 54 -20.83 3.18 -17.34
CA ALA A 54 -19.96 3.95 -16.45
C ALA A 54 -19.30 3.06 -15.40
N VAL A 55 -20.03 2.12 -14.80
CA VAL A 55 -19.47 1.15 -13.85
C VAL A 55 -18.36 0.32 -14.48
N LEU A 56 -18.57 -0.21 -15.69
CA LEU A 56 -17.55 -0.97 -16.41
C LEU A 56 -16.29 -0.14 -16.71
N MET A 57 -16.45 1.15 -17.03
CA MET A 57 -15.33 2.08 -17.22
C MET A 57 -14.52 2.27 -15.94
N THR A 58 -15.21 2.54 -14.83
CA THR A 58 -14.54 2.86 -13.57
C THR A 58 -14.01 1.62 -12.85
N TYR A 59 -14.55 0.43 -13.14
CA TYR A 59 -14.20 -0.80 -12.44
C TYR A 59 -12.72 -1.18 -12.59
N ASN A 60 -12.16 -1.09 -13.80
CA ASN A 60 -10.77 -1.47 -14.02
C ASN A 60 -9.81 -0.54 -13.27
N SER A 61 -10.03 0.77 -13.37
CA SER A 61 -9.24 1.76 -12.64
C SER A 61 -9.39 1.60 -11.12
N TRP A 62 -10.61 1.35 -10.64
CA TRP A 62 -10.85 1.08 -9.22
C TRP A 62 -10.11 -0.18 -8.75
N ARG A 63 -10.13 -1.24 -9.55
CA ARG A 63 -9.44 -2.49 -9.25
C ARG A 63 -7.93 -2.30 -9.16
N GLU A 64 -7.34 -1.56 -10.10
CA GLU A 64 -5.91 -1.23 -10.10
C GLU A 64 -5.51 -0.37 -8.88
N GLN A 65 -6.34 0.62 -8.53
CA GLN A 65 -6.14 1.44 -7.34
C GLN A 65 -6.20 0.58 -6.07
N LYS A 66 -7.18 -0.32 -5.95
CA LYS A 66 -7.29 -1.24 -4.80
C LYS A 66 -6.12 -2.21 -4.70
N GLY A 67 -5.62 -2.72 -5.82
CA GLY A 67 -4.40 -3.53 -5.84
C GLY A 67 -3.19 -2.76 -5.30
N SER A 68 -3.02 -1.51 -5.75
CA SER A 68 -1.93 -0.63 -5.31
C SER A 68 -2.03 -0.28 -3.82
N GLU A 69 -3.24 -0.05 -3.32
CA GLU A 69 -3.50 0.21 -1.89
C GLU A 69 -3.03 -0.95 -1.00
N VAL A 70 -3.33 -2.20 -1.38
CA VAL A 70 -2.88 -3.38 -0.63
C VAL A 70 -1.35 -3.46 -0.60
N VAL A 71 -0.69 -3.23 -1.73
CA VAL A 71 0.79 -3.23 -1.79
C VAL A 71 1.39 -2.14 -0.91
N ALA A 72 0.80 -0.94 -0.92
CA ALA A 72 1.26 0.18 -0.09
C ALA A 72 1.12 -0.13 1.41
N ILE A 73 0.02 -0.78 1.82
CA ILE A 73 -0.20 -1.20 3.21
C ILE A 73 0.88 -2.22 3.64
N LEU A 74 1.12 -3.24 2.80
CA LEU A 74 2.16 -4.24 3.08
C LEU A 74 3.56 -3.62 3.15
N ALA A 75 3.88 -2.69 2.25
CA ALA A 75 5.17 -1.99 2.27
C ALA A 75 5.34 -1.15 3.54
N LYS A 76 4.28 -0.47 3.99
CA LYS A 76 4.28 0.29 5.24
C LYS A 76 4.52 -0.61 6.45
N ASP A 77 3.87 -1.76 6.49
CA ASP A 77 4.03 -2.74 7.57
C ASP A 77 5.47 -3.27 7.64
N ILE A 78 6.02 -3.70 6.50
CA ILE A 78 7.42 -4.15 6.40
C ILE A 78 8.39 -3.05 6.86
N THR A 79 8.17 -1.81 6.43
CA THR A 79 9.03 -0.67 6.82
C THR A 79 8.99 -0.45 8.33
N THR A 80 7.81 -0.56 8.94
CA THR A 80 7.63 -0.43 10.39
C THR A 80 8.38 -1.53 11.13
N ASN A 81 8.21 -2.79 10.71
CA ASN A 81 8.91 -3.94 11.28
C ASN A 81 10.44 -3.82 11.14
N ILE A 82 10.95 -3.32 10.01
CA ILE A 82 12.39 -3.09 9.81
C ILE A 82 12.92 -2.03 10.78
N LEU A 83 12.16 -0.97 11.02
CA LEU A 83 12.55 0.08 11.98
C LEU A 83 12.61 -0.47 13.41
N GLU A 84 11.63 -1.26 13.82
CA GLU A 84 11.60 -1.92 15.13
C GLU A 84 12.76 -2.91 15.31
N LEU A 85 13.05 -3.71 14.28
CA LEU A 85 14.21 -4.61 14.31
C LEU A 85 15.52 -3.84 14.41
N ARG A 86 15.63 -2.69 13.74
CA ARG A 86 16.81 -1.83 13.81
C ARG A 86 17.01 -1.26 15.21
N THR A 87 15.95 -0.79 15.86
CA THR A 87 16.04 -0.27 17.23
C THR A 87 16.45 -1.37 18.20
N LEU A 88 15.82 -2.54 18.11
CA LEU A 88 16.17 -3.68 18.95
C LEU A 88 17.63 -4.13 18.74
N ASN A 89 18.09 -4.17 17.49
CA ASN A 89 19.48 -4.51 17.19
C ASN A 89 20.47 -3.50 17.80
N ASN A 90 20.15 -2.20 17.77
CA ASN A 90 20.98 -1.17 18.40
C ASN A 90 21.00 -1.31 19.93
N GLU A 91 19.87 -1.64 20.55
CA GLU A 91 19.79 -1.89 21.99
C GLU A 91 20.65 -3.10 22.39
N ILE A 92 20.53 -4.22 21.68
CA ILE A 92 21.35 -5.42 21.90
C ILE A 92 22.83 -5.09 21.74
N PHE A 93 23.20 -4.39 20.66
CA PHE A 93 24.59 -4.02 20.41
C PHE A 93 25.16 -3.15 21.53
N SER A 94 24.40 -2.13 21.97
CA SER A 94 24.83 -1.27 23.08
C SER A 94 24.98 -2.05 24.39
N GLY A 95 24.05 -2.96 24.69
CA GLY A 95 24.12 -3.84 25.85
C GLY A 95 25.34 -4.77 25.82
N PHE A 96 25.66 -5.32 24.64
CA PHE A 96 26.86 -6.13 24.43
C PHE A 96 28.15 -5.33 24.63
N CYS A 97 28.23 -4.09 24.13
CA CYS A 97 29.40 -3.24 24.37
C CYS A 97 29.59 -2.96 25.87
N VAL A 98 28.52 -2.61 26.59
CA VAL A 98 28.59 -2.33 28.03
C VAL A 98 29.00 -3.57 28.82
N SER A 99 28.44 -4.74 28.50
CA SER A 99 28.80 -5.99 29.18
C SER A 99 30.26 -6.37 28.94
N ASN A 100 30.75 -6.21 27.71
CA ASN A 100 32.13 -6.53 27.36
C ASN A 100 33.13 -5.61 28.09
N ILE A 101 32.86 -4.30 28.15
CA ILE A 101 33.66 -3.34 28.93
C ILE A 101 33.69 -3.72 30.42
N SER A 102 32.54 -4.09 30.98
CA SER A 102 32.44 -4.53 32.38
C SER A 102 33.24 -5.80 32.66
N PHE A 103 33.20 -6.74 31.71
CA PHE A 103 33.97 -7.98 31.79
C PHE A 103 35.48 -7.72 31.74
N GLU A 104 35.96 -6.93 30.78
CA GLU A 104 37.38 -6.55 30.67
C GLU A 104 37.88 -5.88 31.95
N LYS A 105 37.09 -4.98 32.53
CA LYS A 105 37.43 -4.32 33.80
C LYS A 105 37.53 -5.32 34.95
N SER A 106 36.59 -6.27 35.03
CA SER A 106 36.61 -7.32 36.06
C SER A 106 37.83 -8.23 35.91
N GLN A 107 38.19 -8.59 34.68
CA GLN A 107 39.36 -9.43 34.40
C GLN A 107 40.67 -8.71 34.77
N LYS A 108 40.78 -7.42 34.45
CA LYS A 108 41.93 -6.59 34.87
C LYS A 108 42.09 -6.58 36.38
N ASN A 109 41.01 -6.34 37.12
CA ASN A 109 41.04 -6.34 38.58
C ASN A 109 41.50 -7.70 39.14
N ILE A 110 41.00 -8.82 38.61
CA ILE A 110 41.40 -10.17 39.03
C ILE A 110 42.91 -10.38 38.81
N ASN A 111 43.43 -9.95 37.66
CA ASN A 111 44.86 -10.07 37.36
C ASN A 111 45.71 -9.24 38.33
N GLU A 112 45.30 -7.99 38.64
CA GLU A 112 45.98 -7.16 39.63
C GLU A 112 45.98 -7.80 41.03
N PHE A 113 44.85 -8.37 41.47
CA PHE A 113 44.78 -9.10 42.75
C PHE A 113 45.71 -10.32 42.77
N HIS A 114 45.78 -11.07 41.66
CA HIS A 114 46.67 -12.21 41.54
C HIS A 114 48.15 -11.80 41.66
N ASP A 115 48.55 -10.72 41.01
CA ASP A 115 49.91 -10.19 41.09
C ASP A 115 50.28 -9.70 42.49
N LEU A 116 49.38 -8.96 43.15
CA LEU A 116 49.56 -8.56 44.54
C LEU A 116 49.75 -9.77 45.47
N ARG A 117 48.96 -10.83 45.26
CA ARG A 117 49.09 -12.08 46.03
C ARG A 117 50.46 -12.72 45.83
N ILE A 118 51.00 -12.72 44.61
CA ILE A 118 52.36 -13.23 44.33
C ILE A 118 53.41 -12.38 45.05
N GLN A 119 53.29 -11.05 44.99
CA GLN A 119 54.24 -10.13 45.64
C GLN A 119 54.27 -10.29 47.16
N ILE A 120 53.09 -10.41 47.79
CA ILE A 120 52.99 -10.68 49.23
C ILE A 120 53.67 -12.02 49.55
N LYS A 121 53.37 -13.10 48.83
CA LYS A 121 53.97 -14.42 49.07
C LYS A 121 55.50 -14.46 48.86
N LYS A 122 56.04 -13.60 48.00
CA LYS A 122 57.50 -13.41 47.86
C LYS A 122 58.05 -12.67 49.08
N SER A 123 57.41 -11.58 49.49
CA SER A 123 57.85 -10.75 50.63
C SER A 123 57.83 -11.51 51.96
N THR A 124 56.83 -12.37 52.20
CA THR A 124 56.74 -13.20 53.42
C THR A 124 57.78 -14.33 53.48
N ARG A 125 58.44 -14.68 52.37
CA ARG A 125 59.50 -15.70 52.34
C ARG A 125 60.91 -15.14 52.57
N VAL A 126 61.05 -13.81 52.63
CA VAL A 126 62.33 -13.10 52.79
C VAL A 126 62.50 -12.56 54.23
N CYS A 127 61.47 -12.68 55.08
CA CYS A 127 61.55 -12.52 56.53
C CYS A 127 61.70 -13.89 57.20
#